data_AF-A0A3E0N2S8-F1
#
_entry.id   AF-A0A3E0N2S8-F1
#
_cell.length_a   1.000
_cell.length_b   1.000
_cell.length_c   1.000
_cell.angle_alpha   90.00
_cell.angle_beta   90.00
_cell.angle_gamma   90.00
#
_symmetry.space_group_name_H-M   'P 1'
#
loop_
_entity.id
_entity.type
_entity.pdbx_description
1 polymer ?
#
loop_
_entity_poly.entity_id
_entity_poly.type
_entity_poly.pdbx_seq_one_letter_code
_entity_poly.pdbx_strand_id
1 'polypeptide(L)'
;MTTFASPRRWFQYRLRTLLLAIALAALPLAWLHSHLESARAVEFLRDRGAIIRDTPDGLVVQIEEVPGGRKQRGWTGSPTDLDRLRHLGAIQELHIRMTFTGPENLAFLEEVEGLRCLGITARGEPDWRGQLGKRMAVCRELETLLVSSRNLENESLQGLEDLKMLKMLGVRHVGALSRSSLDTICKIESLERFIGIVRNATDEDLKKFLALPRLRTIRIQSGSMSLAGLNWLRQNHPTCTSALPVYPLEVVYSLHGKPSLYARGMKPHRMNVNHSQSFKPSLYAEWMKRQRRTTP
;
A
#
# COMPACT_ATOMS: atom_id res chain seq x y z
N MET A 1 -23.77 57.44 55.22
CA MET A 1 -23.99 56.35 54.23
C MET A 1 -22.97 56.51 53.12
N THR A 2 -21.87 55.76 53.17
CA THR A 2 -20.84 55.77 52.12
C THR A 2 -20.95 54.47 51.31
N THR A 3 -21.46 54.59 50.10
CA THR A 3 -21.57 53.51 49.12
C THR A 3 -20.19 53.18 48.56
N PHE A 4 -19.63 52.03 48.95
CA PHE A 4 -18.41 51.49 48.36
C PHE A 4 -18.67 51.04 46.92
N ALA A 5 -18.14 51.78 45.95
CA ALA A 5 -18.17 51.40 44.53
C ALA A 5 -17.33 50.13 44.32
N SER A 6 -17.94 49.08 43.74
CA SER A 6 -17.31 47.76 43.60
C SER A 6 -16.15 47.78 42.58
N PRO A 7 -14.88 47.49 42.96
CA PRO A 7 -13.73 47.64 42.07
C PRO A 7 -13.55 46.50 41.04
N ARG A 8 -14.47 45.53 40.96
CA ARG A 8 -14.17 44.21 40.36
C ARG A 8 -14.36 44.11 38.84
N ARG A 9 -14.98 45.10 38.18
CA ARG A 9 -15.32 44.98 36.75
C ARG A 9 -14.15 45.25 35.81
N TRP A 10 -13.22 46.15 36.16
CA TRP A 10 -12.12 46.53 35.26
C TRP A 10 -11.07 45.43 35.07
N PHE A 11 -10.80 44.65 36.13
CA PHE A 11 -9.84 43.54 36.07
C PHE A 11 -10.32 42.40 35.15
N GLN A 12 -11.64 42.16 35.09
CA GLN A 12 -12.21 41.09 34.28
C GLN A 12 -12.06 41.31 32.76
N TYR A 13 -12.13 42.57 32.29
CA TYR A 13 -11.93 42.87 30.87
C TYR A 13 -10.46 42.66 30.43
N ARG A 14 -9.50 42.97 31.32
CA ARG A 14 -8.07 42.76 31.03
C ARG A 14 -7.71 41.27 30.95
N LEU A 15 -8.28 40.44 31.83
CA LEU A 15 -8.02 38.99 31.80
C LEU A 15 -8.54 38.33 30.52
N ARG A 16 -9.76 38.64 30.09
CA ARG A 16 -10.32 38.07 28.86
C ARG A 16 -9.50 38.44 27.63
N THR A 17 -9.10 39.71 27.53
CA THR A 17 -8.28 40.19 26.41
C THR A 17 -6.90 39.51 26.40
N LEU A 18 -6.30 39.31 27.57
CA LEU A 18 -5.03 38.58 27.71
C LEU A 18 -5.16 37.11 27.31
N LEU A 19 -6.23 36.41 27.74
CA LEU A 19 -6.48 35.02 27.36
C LEU A 19 -6.68 34.88 25.83
N LEU A 20 -7.41 35.80 25.21
CA LEU A 20 -7.57 35.82 23.75
C LEU A 20 -6.23 36.07 23.03
N ALA A 21 -5.41 36.99 23.54
CA ALA A 21 -4.09 37.25 22.97
C ALA A 21 -3.17 36.02 23.08
N ILE A 22 -3.18 35.31 24.22
CA ILE A 22 -2.44 34.06 24.40
C ILE A 22 -2.94 32.98 23.43
N ALA A 23 -4.26 32.82 23.29
CA ALA A 23 -4.83 31.83 22.38
C ALA A 23 -4.45 32.13 20.91
N LEU A 24 -4.52 33.40 20.50
CA LEU A 24 -4.13 33.82 19.15
C LEU A 24 -2.62 33.64 18.90
N ALA A 25 -1.77 33.87 19.90
CA ALA A 25 -0.33 33.64 19.80
C ALA A 25 0.04 32.14 19.81
N ALA A 26 -0.76 31.30 20.47
CA ALA A 26 -0.52 29.87 20.55
C ALA A 26 -0.75 29.15 19.21
N LEU A 27 -1.69 29.61 18.37
CA LEU A 27 -1.98 29.00 17.07
C LEU A 27 -0.77 28.95 16.11
N PRO A 28 -0.09 30.07 15.79
CA PRO A 28 1.08 30.03 14.90
C PRO A 28 2.26 29.28 15.53
N LEU A 29 2.40 29.29 16.86
CA LEU A 29 3.42 28.51 17.56
C LEU A 29 3.16 27.01 17.46
N ALA A 30 1.90 26.58 17.60
CA ALA A 30 1.51 25.18 17.42
C ALA A 30 1.73 24.72 15.97
N TRP A 31 1.36 25.55 14.99
CA TRP A 31 1.62 25.29 13.58
C TRP A 31 3.12 25.18 13.27
N LEU A 32 3.93 26.11 13.80
CA LEU A 32 5.39 26.11 13.63
C LEU A 32 6.02 24.88 14.28
N HIS A 33 5.59 24.53 15.49
CA HIS A 33 6.06 23.33 16.19
C HIS A 33 5.76 22.06 15.37
N SER A 34 4.54 21.94 14.85
CA SER A 34 4.17 20.83 13.96
C SER A 34 5.05 20.77 12.71
N HIS A 35 5.30 21.91 12.05
CA HIS A 35 6.21 21.98 10.89
C HIS A 35 7.64 21.57 11.22
N LEU A 36 8.16 22.00 12.38
CA LEU A 36 9.50 21.64 12.83
C LEU A 36 9.61 20.14 13.13
N GLU A 37 8.60 19.53 13.74
CA GLU A 37 8.57 18.08 13.99
C GLU A 37 8.47 17.29 12.68
N SER A 38 7.64 17.72 11.72
CA SER A 38 7.59 17.10 10.40
C SER A 38 8.94 17.21 9.67
N ALA A 39 9.59 18.38 9.72
CA ALA A 39 10.91 18.58 9.11
C ALA A 39 11.99 17.68 9.74
N ARG A 40 11.99 17.57 11.08
CA ARG A 40 12.89 16.67 11.81
C ARG A 40 12.63 15.21 11.47
N ALA A 41 11.37 14.81 11.32
CA ALA A 41 11.01 13.45 10.91
C ALA A 41 11.50 13.15 9.48
N VAL A 42 11.33 14.09 8.54
CA VAL A 42 11.85 13.96 7.16
C VAL A 42 13.37 13.84 7.13
N GLU A 43 14.08 14.71 7.86
CA GLU A 43 15.55 14.69 7.91
C GLU A 43 16.05 13.37 8.53
N PHE A 44 15.43 12.94 9.63
CA PHE A 44 15.74 11.66 10.25
C PHE A 44 15.54 10.47 9.31
N LEU A 45 14.44 10.43 8.56
CA LEU A 45 14.17 9.37 7.60
C LEU A 45 15.17 9.40 6.44
N ARG A 46 15.53 10.58 5.96
CA ARG A 46 16.55 10.76 4.91
C ARG A 46 17.92 10.25 5.38
N ASP A 47 18.32 10.56 6.61
CA ASP A 47 19.55 10.05 7.24
C ASP A 47 19.57 8.52 7.36
N ARG A 48 18.39 7.90 7.45
CA ARG A 48 18.21 6.44 7.50
C ARG A 48 18.07 5.79 6.12
N GLY A 49 18.20 6.56 5.04
CA GLY A 49 18.15 6.07 3.66
C GLY A 49 16.75 6.00 3.06
N ALA A 50 15.73 6.58 3.69
CA ALA A 50 14.42 6.72 3.08
C ALA A 50 14.48 7.71 1.90
N ILE A 51 13.84 7.34 0.80
CA ILE A 51 13.64 8.20 -0.36
C ILE A 51 12.35 8.95 -0.14
N ILE A 52 12.46 10.25 0.15
CA ILE A 52 11.33 11.15 0.34
C ILE A 52 11.21 12.06 -0.88
N ARG A 53 10.04 12.07 -1.50
CA ARG A 53 9.72 12.97 -2.61
C ARG A 53 8.55 13.84 -2.20
N ASP A 54 8.73 15.15 -2.33
CA ASP A 54 7.65 16.10 -2.23
C ASP A 54 6.94 16.16 -3.59
N THR A 55 5.61 16.03 -3.58
CA THR A 55 4.79 16.09 -4.78
C THR A 55 3.67 17.11 -4.56
N PRO A 56 3.10 17.69 -5.63
CA PRO A 56 2.00 18.64 -5.47
C PRO A 56 0.81 18.08 -4.69
N ASP A 57 0.64 16.75 -4.74
CA ASP A 57 -0.43 16.05 -4.05
C ASP A 57 -0.07 15.79 -2.58
N GLY A 58 1.20 15.52 -2.24
CA GLY A 58 1.64 15.35 -0.85
C GLY A 58 3.01 14.68 -0.73
N LEU A 59 3.32 14.16 0.47
CA LEU A 59 4.59 13.50 0.73
C LEU A 59 4.55 12.02 0.28
N VAL A 60 5.52 11.63 -0.54
CA VAL A 60 5.78 10.23 -0.92
C VAL A 60 7.00 9.75 -0.17
N VAL A 61 6.82 8.75 0.70
CA VAL A 61 7.90 8.16 1.51
C VAL A 61 8.12 6.72 1.07
N GLN A 62 9.30 6.46 0.52
CA GLN A 62 9.74 5.11 0.16
C GLN A 62 10.88 4.69 1.09
N ILE A 63 10.62 3.65 1.87
CA ILE A 63 11.56 3.11 2.83
C ILE A 63 12.05 1.76 2.32
N GLU A 64 13.31 1.72 1.90
CA GLU A 64 13.97 0.50 1.46
C GLU A 64 15.08 0.11 2.43
N GLU A 65 15.02 -1.13 2.91
CA GLU A 65 16.16 -1.72 3.60
C GLU A 65 17.29 -1.98 2.60
N VAL A 66 18.45 -1.33 2.80
CA VAL A 66 19.64 -1.51 1.96
C VAL A 66 20.21 -2.91 2.17
N PRO A 67 20.18 -3.80 1.17
CA PRO A 67 20.71 -5.15 1.34
C PRO A 67 22.25 -5.13 1.39
N GLY A 68 22.83 -5.58 2.51
CA GLY A 68 24.26 -5.94 2.59
C GLY A 68 25.23 -4.88 3.17
N GLY A 69 24.75 -3.81 3.80
CA GLY A 69 25.62 -2.77 4.38
C GLY A 69 26.11 -3.08 5.80
N ARG A 70 27.43 -3.20 6.00
CA ARG A 70 28.07 -3.22 7.33
C ARG A 70 27.61 -2.03 8.17
N LYS A 71 26.97 -2.28 9.33
CA LYS A 71 26.72 -1.34 10.44
C LYS A 71 26.49 0.14 10.04
N GLN A 72 25.77 0.40 8.95
CA GLN A 72 25.14 1.71 8.84
C GLN A 72 24.05 1.75 9.91
N ARG A 73 23.78 2.92 10.49
CA ARG A 73 22.63 3.13 11.39
C ARG A 73 21.35 3.00 10.54
N GLY A 74 21.11 1.82 9.97
CA GLY A 74 20.05 1.57 9.02
C GLY A 74 18.70 1.64 9.70
N TRP A 75 17.70 2.05 8.95
CA TRP A 75 16.31 1.93 9.37
C TRP A 75 16.04 0.49 9.81
N THR A 76 15.69 0.29 11.08
CA THR A 76 15.44 -1.05 11.61
C THR A 76 13.99 -1.48 11.39
N GLY A 77 13.14 -0.54 10.98
CA GLY A 77 11.70 -0.73 11.00
C GLY A 77 11.16 -0.95 12.40
N SER A 78 11.86 -0.49 13.44
CA SER A 78 11.36 -0.60 14.81
C SER A 78 10.12 0.27 14.98
N PRO A 79 9.22 -0.08 15.94
CA PRO A 79 8.05 0.73 16.26
C PRO A 79 8.41 2.22 16.46
N THR A 80 9.55 2.49 17.11
CA THR A 80 10.02 3.87 17.36
C THR A 80 10.35 4.66 16.09
N ASP A 81 10.86 3.99 15.05
CA ASP A 81 11.17 4.64 13.76
C ASP A 81 9.87 4.95 13.00
N LEU A 82 8.86 4.09 13.15
CA LEU A 82 7.54 4.23 12.52
C LEU A 82 6.65 5.24 13.25
N ASP A 83 6.76 5.36 14.57
CA ASP A 83 6.02 6.35 15.35
C ASP A 83 6.35 7.78 14.91
N ARG A 84 7.54 8.02 14.37
CA ARG A 84 7.89 9.34 13.81
C ARG A 84 7.11 9.68 12.54
N LEU A 85 6.58 8.68 11.83
CA LEU A 85 5.70 8.90 10.67
C LEU A 85 4.38 9.55 11.08
N ARG A 86 3.95 9.41 12.34
CA ARG A 86 2.72 10.05 12.86
C ARG A 86 2.77 11.57 12.77
N HIS A 87 3.97 12.16 12.84
CA HIS A 87 4.16 13.60 12.72
C HIS A 87 4.19 14.11 11.28
N LEU A 88 4.16 13.20 10.30
CA LEU A 88 4.06 13.54 8.89
C LEU A 88 2.58 13.53 8.49
N GLY A 89 1.82 14.48 9.03
CA GLY A 89 0.37 14.61 8.79
C GLY A 89 -0.03 14.84 7.32
N ALA A 90 0.94 14.94 6.41
CA ALA A 90 0.75 15.10 4.97
C ALA A 90 1.21 13.89 4.14
N ILE A 91 1.49 12.72 4.76
CA ILE A 91 1.80 11.51 3.99
C ILE A 91 0.55 11.08 3.24
N GLN A 92 0.65 11.08 1.91
CA GLN A 92 -0.36 10.49 1.04
C GLN A 92 0.09 9.15 0.47
N GLU A 93 1.39 8.96 0.27
CA GLU A 93 1.93 7.72 -0.25
C GLU A 93 3.04 7.16 0.65
N LEU A 94 2.85 5.93 1.08
CA LEU A 94 3.76 5.25 1.99
C LEU A 94 4.12 3.88 1.43
N HIS A 95 5.38 3.70 1.06
CA HIS A 95 5.93 2.43 0.61
C HIS A 95 6.94 1.92 1.63
N ILE A 96 6.59 0.82 2.28
CA ILE A 96 7.32 0.21 3.37
C ILE A 96 7.82 -1.15 2.91
N ARG A 97 9.15 -1.33 2.92
CA ARG A 97 9.77 -2.64 2.73
C ARG A 97 10.48 -3.05 4.01
N MET A 98 9.96 -4.07 4.69
CA MET A 98 10.44 -4.52 5.99
C MET A 98 10.86 -5.99 5.98
N THR A 99 11.93 -6.29 6.70
CA THR A 99 12.31 -7.67 7.02
C THR A 99 11.53 -8.23 8.20
N PHE A 100 11.16 -7.38 9.17
CA PHE A 100 10.41 -7.79 10.35
C PHE A 100 9.24 -6.84 10.60
N THR A 101 8.03 -7.40 10.60
CA THR A 101 6.79 -6.68 10.94
C THR A 101 6.09 -7.52 11.98
N GLY A 102 6.18 -7.16 13.25
CA GLY A 102 5.14 -7.57 14.19
C GLY A 102 3.88 -6.73 13.94
N PRO A 103 2.70 -7.17 14.39
CA PRO A 103 1.46 -6.39 14.28
C PRO A 103 1.58 -4.99 14.91
N GLU A 104 2.42 -4.84 15.94
CA GLU A 104 2.74 -3.57 16.58
C GLU A 104 3.39 -2.56 15.63
N ASN A 105 4.12 -3.02 14.61
CA ASN A 105 4.76 -2.14 13.65
C ASN A 105 3.76 -1.46 12.72
N LEU A 106 2.50 -1.91 12.67
CA LEU A 106 1.44 -1.26 11.89
C LEU A 106 0.54 -0.37 12.75
N ALA A 107 0.77 -0.28 14.06
CA ALA A 107 -0.08 0.50 14.96
C ALA A 107 -0.12 1.99 14.58
N PHE A 108 0.99 2.55 14.09
CA PHE A 108 1.04 3.94 13.65
C PHE A 108 0.08 4.24 12.48
N LEU A 109 -0.30 3.24 11.67
CA LEU A 109 -1.23 3.44 10.56
C LEU A 109 -2.64 3.84 11.04
N GLU A 110 -2.99 3.54 12.29
CA GLU A 110 -4.24 3.98 12.91
C GLU A 110 -4.31 5.49 13.10
N GLU A 111 -3.21 6.21 12.97
CA GLU A 111 -3.13 7.66 13.16
C GLU A 111 -2.91 8.42 11.84
N VAL A 112 -2.77 7.72 10.71
CA VAL A 112 -2.51 8.33 9.39
C VAL A 112 -3.82 8.38 8.58
N GLU A 113 -4.65 9.39 8.83
CA GLU A 113 -5.97 9.52 8.22
C GLU A 113 -5.95 9.86 6.72
N GLY A 114 -4.95 10.64 6.27
CA GLY A 114 -4.83 11.15 4.89
C GLY A 114 -4.10 10.24 3.91
N LEU A 115 -3.87 8.97 4.27
CA LEU A 115 -3.09 8.05 3.44
C LEU A 115 -3.91 7.56 2.24
N ARG A 116 -3.42 7.82 1.02
CA ARG A 116 -4.08 7.45 -0.24
C ARG A 116 -3.46 6.22 -0.91
N CYS A 117 -2.16 6.02 -0.75
CA CYS A 117 -1.43 4.88 -1.29
C CYS A 117 -0.58 4.22 -0.19
N LEU A 118 -0.78 2.93 0.02
CA LEU A 118 0.02 2.13 0.95
C LEU A 118 0.57 0.91 0.23
N GLY A 119 1.89 0.80 0.19
CA GLY A 119 2.61 -0.38 -0.27
C GLY A 119 3.39 -1.02 0.87
N ILE A 120 3.01 -2.22 1.31
CA ILE A 120 3.73 -2.99 2.32
C ILE A 120 4.35 -4.23 1.69
N THR A 121 5.66 -4.37 1.82
CA THR A 121 6.39 -5.59 1.47
C THR A 121 7.09 -6.13 2.71
N ALA A 122 6.54 -7.21 3.28
CA ALA A 122 7.14 -7.91 4.41
C ALA A 122 7.85 -9.18 3.93
N ARG A 123 9.14 -9.32 4.26
CA ARG A 123 9.91 -10.56 3.99
C ARG A 123 9.78 -11.59 5.11
N GLY A 124 9.50 -11.14 6.32
CA GLY A 124 9.31 -11.99 7.49
C GLY A 124 7.99 -12.74 7.49
N GLU A 125 7.63 -13.23 8.66
CA GLU A 125 6.39 -13.92 8.96
C GLU A 125 5.54 -13.08 9.92
N PRO A 126 5.09 -11.88 9.49
CA PRO A 126 4.17 -11.10 10.30
C PRO A 126 2.94 -11.92 10.66
N ASP A 127 2.51 -11.83 11.90
CA ASP A 127 1.17 -12.23 12.27
C ASP A 127 0.20 -11.08 11.95
N TRP A 128 -0.40 -11.13 10.76
CA TRP A 128 -1.43 -10.18 10.33
C TRP A 128 -2.85 -10.67 10.56
N ARG A 129 -3.03 -11.83 11.20
CA ARG A 129 -4.32 -12.51 11.30
C ARG A 129 -5.40 -11.60 11.85
N GLY A 130 -6.34 -11.23 10.98
CA GLY A 130 -7.48 -10.39 11.36
C GLY A 130 -7.15 -8.93 11.70
N GLN A 131 -5.90 -8.49 11.53
CA GLN A 131 -5.45 -7.17 11.97
C GLN A 131 -5.34 -6.16 10.83
N LEU A 132 -4.84 -6.57 9.66
CA LEU A 132 -4.55 -5.64 8.58
C LEU A 132 -5.80 -4.83 8.17
N GLY A 133 -6.89 -5.48 7.77
CA GLY A 133 -8.10 -4.77 7.35
C GLY A 133 -8.72 -3.91 8.45
N LYS A 134 -8.73 -4.39 9.71
CA LYS A 134 -9.21 -3.61 10.87
C LYS A 134 -8.41 -2.32 11.09
N ARG A 135 -7.08 -2.41 11.04
CA ARG A 135 -6.20 -1.24 11.21
C ARG A 135 -6.31 -0.30 10.03
N MET A 136 -6.44 -0.85 8.82
CA MET A 136 -6.57 -0.03 7.62
C MET A 136 -7.89 0.72 7.53
N ALA A 137 -8.97 0.24 8.19
CA ALA A 137 -10.29 0.88 8.16
C ALA A 137 -10.28 2.36 8.62
N VAL A 138 -9.24 2.79 9.34
CA VAL A 138 -9.06 4.21 9.73
C VAL A 138 -8.62 5.09 8.55
N CYS A 139 -7.89 4.55 7.58
CA CYS A 139 -7.43 5.27 6.39
C CYS A 139 -8.55 5.39 5.34
N ARG A 140 -9.57 6.21 5.64
CA ARG A 140 -10.79 6.36 4.81
C ARG A 140 -10.52 6.87 3.39
N GLU A 141 -9.40 7.56 3.20
CA GLU A 141 -8.97 8.09 1.90
C GLU A 141 -8.09 7.11 1.09
N LEU A 142 -7.86 5.90 1.61
CA LEU A 142 -6.99 4.92 0.95
C LEU A 142 -7.56 4.46 -0.39
N GLU A 143 -6.88 4.81 -1.48
CA GLU A 143 -7.26 4.45 -2.84
C GLU A 143 -6.51 3.21 -3.34
N THR A 144 -5.27 3.03 -2.91
CA THR A 144 -4.40 1.95 -3.36
C THR A 144 -3.77 1.23 -2.17
N LEU A 145 -4.01 -0.08 -2.08
CA LEU A 145 -3.38 -0.96 -1.10
C LEU A 145 -2.63 -2.08 -1.81
N LEU A 146 -1.31 -2.10 -1.66
CA LEU A 146 -0.44 -3.15 -2.18
C LEU A 146 0.24 -3.86 -1.03
N VAL A 147 -0.07 -5.13 -0.81
CA VAL A 147 0.49 -5.92 0.29
C VAL A 147 1.18 -7.15 -0.26
N SER A 148 2.42 -7.38 0.15
CA SER A 148 3.23 -8.53 -0.23
C SER A 148 3.78 -9.23 1.00
N SER A 149 3.30 -10.45 1.27
CA SER A 149 3.79 -11.29 2.36
C SER A 149 3.30 -12.72 2.26
N ARG A 150 4.06 -13.62 2.90
CA ARG A 150 3.80 -15.05 2.97
C ARG A 150 2.63 -15.41 3.90
N ASN A 151 2.41 -14.64 4.96
CA ASN A 151 1.46 -14.97 6.03
C ASN A 151 0.16 -14.16 5.97
N LEU A 152 -0.19 -13.64 4.80
CA LEU A 152 -1.49 -12.98 4.65
C LEU A 152 -2.59 -14.03 4.51
N GLU A 153 -3.49 -14.07 5.49
CA GLU A 153 -4.62 -14.99 5.58
C GLU A 153 -5.95 -14.30 5.21
N ASN A 154 -7.04 -15.06 5.05
CA ASN A 154 -8.33 -14.51 4.61
C ASN A 154 -8.85 -13.45 5.60
N GLU A 155 -8.67 -13.71 6.89
CA GLU A 155 -9.07 -12.87 8.02
C GLU A 155 -8.35 -11.52 7.97
N SER A 156 -7.13 -11.47 7.42
CA SER A 156 -6.36 -10.24 7.31
C SER A 156 -7.02 -9.21 6.38
N LEU A 157 -7.91 -9.65 5.49
CA LEU A 157 -8.65 -8.77 4.58
C LEU A 157 -10.00 -8.29 5.15
N GLN A 158 -10.43 -8.80 6.31
CA GLN A 158 -11.70 -8.38 6.93
C GLN A 158 -11.62 -6.92 7.38
N GLY A 159 -12.65 -6.13 7.06
CA GLY A 159 -12.72 -4.69 7.32
C GLY A 159 -12.28 -3.84 6.13
N LEU A 160 -11.66 -4.43 5.09
CA LEU A 160 -11.33 -3.67 3.87
C LEU A 160 -12.58 -3.23 3.09
N GLU A 161 -13.73 -3.86 3.31
CA GLU A 161 -15.03 -3.42 2.76
C GLU A 161 -15.48 -2.04 3.25
N ASP A 162 -14.92 -1.57 4.37
CA ASP A 162 -15.21 -0.24 4.92
C ASP A 162 -14.46 0.87 4.18
N LEU A 163 -13.42 0.52 3.41
CA LEU A 163 -12.63 1.46 2.62
C LEU A 163 -13.34 1.86 1.33
N LYS A 164 -14.29 2.79 1.44
CA LYS A 164 -15.16 3.23 0.32
C LYS A 164 -14.42 3.91 -0.84
N MET A 165 -13.17 4.30 -0.62
CA MET A 165 -12.30 4.91 -1.64
C MET A 165 -11.31 3.93 -2.26
N LEU A 166 -11.26 2.67 -1.79
CA LEU A 166 -10.27 1.70 -2.24
C LEU A 166 -10.58 1.25 -3.68
N LYS A 167 -9.77 1.73 -4.62
CA LYS A 167 -9.87 1.45 -6.07
C LYS A 167 -8.96 0.31 -6.49
N MET A 168 -7.81 0.14 -5.85
CA MET A 168 -6.81 -0.87 -6.22
C MET A 168 -6.36 -1.70 -5.03
N LEU A 169 -6.57 -3.01 -5.13
CA LEU A 169 -6.08 -3.99 -4.16
C LEU A 169 -5.11 -4.93 -4.86
N GLY A 170 -3.85 -4.88 -4.43
CA GLY A 170 -2.80 -5.78 -4.87
C GLY A 170 -2.32 -6.64 -3.72
N VAL A 171 -2.40 -7.95 -3.86
CA VAL A 171 -1.98 -8.91 -2.84
C VAL A 171 -1.00 -9.92 -3.44
N ARG A 172 0.23 -9.95 -2.94
CA ARG A 172 1.31 -10.79 -3.48
C ARG A 172 1.94 -11.70 -2.44
N HIS A 173 2.61 -12.73 -2.95
CA HIS A 173 3.36 -13.74 -2.18
C HIS A 173 2.52 -14.52 -1.17
N VAL A 174 1.24 -14.70 -1.46
CA VAL A 174 0.30 -15.18 -0.45
C VAL A 174 0.38 -16.69 -0.24
N GLY A 175 0.61 -17.08 1.01
CA GLY A 175 0.50 -18.46 1.46
C GLY A 175 -0.94 -18.93 1.71
N ALA A 176 -1.90 -18.05 1.98
CA ALA A 176 -3.15 -18.51 2.62
C ALA A 176 -4.47 -17.91 2.07
N LEU A 177 -4.43 -17.08 1.03
CA LEU A 177 -5.65 -16.59 0.40
C LEU A 177 -6.36 -17.75 -0.29
N SER A 178 -7.58 -18.03 0.15
CA SER A 178 -8.44 -19.10 -0.32
C SER A 178 -9.67 -18.54 -1.02
N ARG A 179 -10.59 -19.40 -1.45
CA ARG A 179 -11.85 -19.02 -2.08
C ARG A 179 -12.70 -18.08 -1.19
N SER A 180 -12.58 -18.18 0.14
CA SER A 180 -13.31 -17.30 1.07
C SER A 180 -12.79 -15.86 1.07
N SER A 181 -11.51 -15.64 0.74
CA SER A 181 -10.99 -14.27 0.58
C SER A 181 -11.69 -13.52 -0.55
N LEU A 182 -12.09 -14.23 -1.61
CA LEU A 182 -12.82 -13.63 -2.74
C LEU A 182 -14.19 -13.09 -2.30
N ASP A 183 -14.87 -13.75 -1.36
CA ASP A 183 -16.13 -13.26 -0.80
C ASP A 183 -15.95 -11.94 -0.06
N THR A 184 -14.80 -11.76 0.60
CA THR A 184 -14.46 -10.49 1.29
C THR A 184 -14.11 -9.41 0.27
N ILE A 185 -13.29 -9.74 -0.73
CA ILE A 185 -12.88 -8.80 -1.79
C ILE A 185 -14.09 -8.32 -2.61
N CYS A 186 -15.07 -9.19 -2.88
CA CYS A 186 -16.27 -8.83 -3.63
C CYS A 186 -17.24 -7.91 -2.84
N LYS A 187 -16.99 -7.64 -1.56
CA LYS A 187 -17.73 -6.63 -0.78
C LYS A 187 -17.15 -5.22 -0.93
N ILE A 188 -15.98 -5.07 -1.54
CA ILE A 188 -15.33 -3.77 -1.75
C ILE A 188 -15.88 -3.14 -3.03
N GLU A 189 -17.07 -2.55 -2.96
CA GLU A 189 -17.82 -2.03 -4.13
C GLU A 189 -17.07 -0.97 -4.94
N SER A 190 -16.12 -0.26 -4.32
CA SER A 190 -15.28 0.75 -4.95
C SER A 190 -14.15 0.18 -5.82
N LEU A 191 -13.91 -1.13 -5.76
CA LEU A 191 -12.74 -1.76 -6.33
C LEU A 191 -12.78 -1.75 -7.87
N GLU A 192 -11.77 -1.11 -8.47
CA GLU A 192 -11.58 -1.06 -9.92
C GLU A 192 -10.52 -2.05 -10.41
N ARG A 193 -9.52 -2.34 -9.57
CA ARG A 193 -8.39 -3.20 -9.93
C ARG A 193 -8.08 -4.18 -8.82
N PHE A 194 -8.12 -5.46 -9.16
CA PHE A 194 -7.69 -6.53 -8.28
C PHE A 194 -6.49 -7.28 -8.88
N ILE A 195 -5.43 -7.42 -8.10
CA ILE A 195 -4.24 -8.21 -8.44
C ILE A 195 -3.95 -9.15 -7.29
N GLY A 196 -4.01 -10.46 -7.49
CA GLY A 196 -3.92 -11.41 -6.37
C GLY A 196 -3.40 -12.79 -6.78
N ILE A 197 -2.83 -13.51 -5.82
CA ILE A 197 -2.64 -14.96 -5.90
C ILE A 197 -3.67 -15.59 -4.97
N VAL A 198 -4.59 -16.39 -5.52
CA VAL A 198 -5.67 -17.03 -4.74
C VAL A 198 -5.62 -18.53 -4.98
N ARG A 199 -5.44 -19.30 -3.90
CA ARG A 199 -5.30 -20.76 -3.99
C ARG A 199 -6.65 -21.40 -4.26
N ASN A 200 -6.63 -22.41 -5.14
CA ASN A 200 -7.78 -23.25 -5.48
C ASN A 200 -9.01 -22.48 -5.97
N ALA A 201 -8.83 -21.24 -6.42
CA ALA A 201 -9.92 -20.48 -7.01
C ALA A 201 -10.27 -21.07 -8.38
N THR A 202 -11.55 -21.29 -8.63
CA THR A 202 -12.07 -21.94 -9.84
C THR A 202 -12.79 -20.94 -10.75
N ASP A 203 -13.23 -21.41 -11.91
CA ASP A 203 -14.02 -20.59 -12.84
C ASP A 203 -15.36 -20.14 -12.23
N GLU A 204 -15.95 -20.93 -11.33
CA GLU A 204 -17.17 -20.55 -10.62
C GLU A 204 -16.94 -19.37 -9.66
N ASP A 205 -15.75 -19.27 -9.08
CA ASP A 205 -15.43 -18.13 -8.21
C ASP A 205 -15.28 -16.82 -9.01
N LEU A 206 -15.00 -16.89 -10.31
CA LEU A 206 -14.96 -15.71 -11.16
C LEU A 206 -16.33 -15.02 -11.27
N LYS A 207 -17.43 -15.78 -11.13
CA LYS A 207 -18.79 -15.23 -11.17
C LYS A 207 -19.05 -14.23 -10.05
N LYS A 208 -18.37 -14.37 -8.91
CA LYS A 208 -18.49 -13.46 -7.77
C LYS A 208 -18.08 -12.03 -8.12
N PHE A 209 -17.13 -11.86 -9.03
CA PHE A 209 -16.69 -10.54 -9.47
C PHE A 209 -17.75 -9.76 -10.26
N LEU A 210 -18.82 -10.39 -10.76
CA LEU A 210 -19.96 -9.68 -11.36
C LEU A 210 -20.66 -8.74 -10.38
N ALA A 211 -20.49 -8.97 -9.06
CA ALA A 211 -21.03 -8.10 -8.03
C ALA A 211 -20.26 -6.77 -7.87
N LEU A 212 -19.10 -6.60 -8.53
CA LEU A 212 -18.28 -5.39 -8.43
C LEU A 212 -18.50 -4.48 -9.65
N PRO A 213 -19.46 -3.53 -9.61
CA PRO A 213 -19.87 -2.77 -10.79
C PRO A 213 -18.76 -1.88 -11.37
N ARG A 214 -17.74 -1.57 -10.58
CA ARG A 214 -16.62 -0.70 -10.96
C ARG A 214 -15.38 -1.48 -11.41
N LEU A 215 -15.38 -2.81 -11.35
CA LEU A 215 -14.20 -3.61 -11.66
C LEU A 215 -13.85 -3.49 -13.15
N ARG A 216 -12.60 -3.11 -13.42
CA ARG A 216 -12.04 -2.91 -14.76
C ARG A 216 -10.90 -3.88 -15.07
N THR A 217 -10.10 -4.17 -14.05
CA THR A 217 -8.90 -5.02 -14.19
C THR A 217 -8.88 -6.10 -13.14
N ILE A 218 -8.73 -7.34 -13.60
CA ILE A 218 -8.54 -8.50 -12.74
C ILE A 218 -7.32 -9.27 -13.20
N ARG A 219 -6.38 -9.48 -12.27
CA ARG A 219 -5.17 -10.27 -12.45
C ARG A 219 -5.08 -11.27 -11.32
N ILE A 220 -5.57 -12.47 -11.57
CA ILE A 220 -5.54 -13.56 -10.59
C ILE A 220 -4.58 -14.63 -11.06
N GLN A 221 -3.72 -15.05 -10.14
CA GLN A 221 -2.99 -16.30 -10.26
C GLN A 221 -3.71 -17.38 -9.45
N SER A 222 -4.23 -18.38 -10.13
CA SER A 222 -4.77 -19.61 -9.53
C SER A 222 -4.35 -20.79 -10.39
N GLY A 223 -4.07 -21.94 -9.77
CA GLY A 223 -3.76 -23.18 -10.47
C GLY A 223 -4.98 -23.85 -11.11
N SER A 224 -6.20 -23.45 -10.70
CA SER A 224 -7.44 -24.14 -11.08
C SER A 224 -8.36 -23.30 -11.98
N MET A 225 -7.96 -22.08 -12.36
CA MET A 225 -8.73 -21.26 -13.29
C MET A 225 -8.35 -21.57 -14.74
N SER A 226 -9.35 -21.77 -15.59
CA SER A 226 -9.15 -21.99 -17.01
C SER A 226 -9.17 -20.68 -17.79
N LEU A 227 -8.63 -20.71 -19.01
CA LEU A 227 -8.76 -19.60 -19.95
C LEU A 227 -10.24 -19.35 -20.33
N ALA A 228 -11.06 -20.42 -20.35
CA ALA A 228 -12.48 -20.32 -20.64
C ALA A 228 -13.22 -19.52 -19.55
N GLY A 229 -12.92 -19.76 -18.27
CA GLY A 229 -13.47 -18.98 -17.15
C GLY A 229 -13.14 -17.49 -17.24
N LEU A 230 -11.88 -17.15 -17.55
CA LEU A 230 -11.48 -15.74 -17.72
C LEU A 230 -12.14 -15.07 -18.92
N ASN A 231 -12.31 -15.80 -20.04
CA ASN A 231 -13.03 -15.30 -21.21
C ASN A 231 -14.52 -15.11 -20.91
N TRP A 232 -15.13 -16.04 -20.17
CA TRP A 232 -16.51 -15.92 -19.71
C TRP A 232 -16.68 -14.66 -18.86
N LEU A 233 -15.77 -14.38 -17.93
CA LEU A 233 -15.82 -13.16 -17.11
C LEU A 233 -15.73 -11.90 -17.99
N ARG A 234 -14.85 -11.88 -18.98
CA ARG A 234 -14.74 -10.74 -19.93
C ARG A 234 -16.02 -10.52 -20.73
N GLN A 235 -16.73 -11.59 -21.10
CA GLN A 235 -17.99 -11.50 -21.84
C GLN A 235 -19.16 -11.03 -20.97
N ASN A 236 -19.19 -11.42 -19.69
CA ASN A 236 -20.30 -11.15 -18.78
C ASN A 236 -20.10 -9.90 -17.90
N HIS A 237 -18.88 -9.36 -17.85
CA HIS A 237 -18.54 -8.16 -17.09
C HIS A 237 -18.11 -7.04 -18.06
N PRO A 238 -19.04 -6.22 -18.58
CA PRO A 238 -18.76 -5.29 -19.69
C PRO A 238 -17.68 -4.25 -19.38
N THR A 239 -17.51 -3.88 -18.11
CA THR A 239 -16.44 -2.95 -17.69
C THR A 239 -15.08 -3.62 -17.50
N CYS A 240 -15.02 -4.96 -17.36
CA CYS A 240 -13.78 -5.68 -17.08
C CYS A 240 -13.01 -5.93 -18.37
N THR A 241 -12.24 -4.93 -18.79
CA THR A 241 -11.51 -4.96 -20.07
C THR A 241 -10.32 -5.93 -20.02
N SER A 242 -9.72 -6.11 -18.85
CA SER A 242 -8.49 -6.90 -18.72
C SER A 242 -8.63 -7.99 -17.64
N ALA A 243 -9.02 -9.18 -18.07
CA ALA A 243 -8.83 -10.42 -17.35
C ALA A 243 -7.63 -11.15 -17.96
N LEU A 244 -6.52 -11.22 -17.22
CA LEU A 244 -5.30 -11.88 -17.67
C LEU A 244 -4.87 -12.93 -16.64
N PRO A 245 -4.52 -14.15 -17.08
CA PRO A 245 -3.81 -15.06 -16.20
C PRO A 245 -2.46 -14.44 -15.85
N VAL A 246 -2.14 -14.39 -14.57
CA VAL A 246 -0.79 -14.06 -14.14
C VAL A 246 0.04 -15.32 -14.31
N TYR A 247 0.72 -15.45 -15.45
CA TYR A 247 1.82 -16.40 -15.58
C TYR A 247 2.88 -16.05 -14.51
N PRO A 248 3.71 -17.01 -14.05
CA PRO A 248 4.88 -16.74 -13.20
C PRO A 248 5.93 -15.94 -14.00
N LEU A 249 5.57 -14.72 -14.35
CA LEU A 249 6.46 -13.65 -14.73
C LEU A 249 6.75 -12.95 -13.41
N GLU A 250 8.01 -12.89 -13.00
CA GLU A 250 8.43 -11.93 -11.99
C GLU A 250 8.22 -10.54 -12.62
N VAL A 251 7.02 -10.01 -12.46
CA VAL A 251 6.76 -8.60 -12.74
C VAL A 251 7.36 -7.85 -11.55
N VAL A 252 8.65 -7.59 -11.64
CA VAL A 252 9.29 -6.51 -10.88
C VAL A 252 8.68 -5.25 -11.45
N TYR A 253 7.78 -4.60 -10.71
CA TYR A 253 7.48 -3.22 -11.02
C TYR A 253 8.77 -2.44 -10.79
N SER A 254 9.47 -2.06 -11.86
CA SER A 254 10.35 -0.91 -11.80
C SER A 254 9.42 0.30 -11.66
N LEU A 255 9.47 0.96 -10.50
CA LEU A 255 8.69 2.16 -10.16
C LEU A 255 9.05 3.40 -11.04
N HIS A 256 9.70 3.21 -12.19
CA HIS A 256 9.99 4.24 -13.18
C HIS A 256 9.00 4.23 -14.36
N GLY A 257 7.80 3.66 -14.19
CA GLY A 257 6.74 3.72 -15.20
C GLY A 257 6.99 2.84 -16.44
N LYS A 258 8.00 1.96 -16.43
CA LYS A 258 8.20 0.96 -17.50
C LYS A 258 8.15 -0.45 -16.92
N PRO A 259 7.20 -1.31 -17.34
CA PRO A 259 7.20 -2.70 -16.93
C PRO A 259 8.41 -3.42 -17.54
N SER A 260 9.26 -4.03 -16.71
CA SER A 260 10.21 -5.05 -17.15
C SER A 260 9.61 -6.43 -16.85
N LEU A 261 9.53 -7.27 -17.89
CA LEU A 261 8.98 -8.62 -17.80
C LEU A 261 10.15 -9.61 -17.75
N TYR A 262 10.26 -10.38 -16.68
CA TYR A 262 11.17 -11.52 -16.60
C TYR A 262 10.37 -12.83 -16.51
N ALA A 263 10.65 -13.76 -17.43
CA ALA A 263 10.07 -15.10 -17.41
C ALA A 263 10.94 -16.06 -16.61
N ARG A 264 10.34 -16.74 -15.63
CA ARG A 264 11.00 -17.77 -14.83
C ARG A 264 11.20 -19.02 -15.69
N GLY A 265 12.46 -19.36 -15.99
CA GLY A 265 12.83 -20.54 -16.80
C GLY A 265 14.00 -20.34 -17.78
N MET A 266 14.45 -19.11 -18.01
CA MET A 266 15.73 -18.88 -18.68
C MET A 266 16.87 -19.18 -17.71
N LYS A 267 17.60 -20.29 -17.94
CA LYS A 267 18.87 -20.53 -17.24
C LYS A 267 19.78 -19.33 -17.47
N PRO A 268 20.44 -18.77 -16.45
CA PRO A 268 21.45 -17.75 -16.66
C PRO A 268 22.60 -18.40 -17.43
N HIS A 269 22.65 -18.22 -18.75
CA HIS A 269 23.94 -18.27 -19.41
C HIS A 269 24.76 -17.16 -18.77
N ARG A 270 25.96 -17.52 -18.29
CA ARG A 270 26.98 -16.57 -17.84
C ARG A 270 27.25 -15.60 -18.98
N MET A 271 26.47 -14.54 -19.09
CA MET A 271 26.82 -13.38 -19.88
C MET A 271 27.60 -12.47 -18.95
N ASN A 272 28.89 -12.36 -19.24
CA ASN A 272 29.77 -11.39 -18.67
C ASN A 272 29.17 -10.00 -18.96
N VAL A 273 28.64 -9.34 -17.93
CA VAL A 273 27.93 -8.06 -18.07
C VAL A 273 28.95 -6.94 -18.14
N ASN A 274 29.55 -6.76 -19.31
CA ASN A 274 30.18 -5.52 -19.73
C ASN A 274 29.66 -5.19 -21.14
N HIS A 275 28.51 -4.51 -21.16
CA HIS A 275 27.90 -3.69 -22.23
C HIS A 275 26.39 -3.91 -22.33
N SER A 276 25.67 -2.79 -22.32
CA SER A 276 24.25 -2.67 -22.59
C SER A 276 23.91 -3.22 -23.98
N GLN A 277 23.22 -4.36 -24.05
CA GLN A 277 22.50 -4.75 -25.26
C GLN A 277 21.02 -4.96 -24.94
N SER A 278 20.19 -4.28 -25.74
CA SER A 278 18.74 -4.29 -25.69
C SER A 278 18.15 -5.67 -25.97
N PHE A 279 17.09 -6.01 -25.24
CA PHE A 279 16.27 -7.22 -25.40
C PHE A 279 15.79 -7.40 -26.85
N LYS A 280 16.05 -8.56 -27.47
CA LYS A 280 15.61 -8.88 -28.85
C LYS A 280 14.21 -9.51 -28.83
N PRO A 281 13.17 -8.87 -29.40
CA PRO A 281 11.79 -9.38 -29.43
C PRO A 281 11.61 -10.75 -30.11
N SER A 282 12.55 -11.15 -30.96
CA SER A 282 12.50 -12.43 -31.69
C SER A 282 12.54 -13.66 -30.78
N LEU A 283 13.26 -13.60 -29.65
CA LEU A 283 13.36 -14.72 -28.70
C LEU A 283 12.04 -14.98 -27.96
N TYR A 284 11.26 -13.94 -27.69
CA TYR A 284 9.94 -14.07 -27.08
C TYR A 284 8.92 -14.67 -28.06
N ALA A 285 8.97 -14.26 -29.34
CA ALA A 285 8.12 -14.81 -30.38
C ALA A 285 8.37 -16.30 -30.65
N GLU A 286 9.63 -16.75 -30.61
CA GLU A 286 9.96 -18.18 -30.74
C GLU A 286 9.48 -19.02 -29.56
N TRP A 287 9.62 -18.50 -28.33
CA TRP A 287 9.14 -19.19 -27.14
C TRP A 287 7.61 -19.37 -27.17
N MET A 288 6.87 -18.33 -27.57
CA MET A 288 5.41 -18.39 -27.76
C MET A 288 4.99 -19.39 -28.86
N LYS A 289 5.77 -19.51 -29.95
CA LYS A 289 5.55 -20.52 -31.00
C LYS A 289 5.77 -21.95 -30.48
N ARG A 290 6.73 -22.18 -29.58
CA ARG A 290 6.97 -23.51 -28.99
C ARG A 290 5.85 -23.94 -28.04
N GLN A 291 5.30 -23.03 -27.24
CA GLN A 291 4.19 -23.35 -26.34
C GLN A 291 2.90 -23.75 -27.08
N ARG A 292 2.68 -23.20 -28.28
CA ARG A 292 1.54 -23.59 -29.15
C ARG A 292 1.68 -24.98 -29.79
N ARG A 293 2.87 -25.60 -29.76
CA ARG A 293 3.12 -26.93 -30.35
C ARG A 293 3.03 -28.08 -29.35
N THR A 294 2.87 -27.78 -28.05
CA THR A 294 2.89 -28.79 -26.97
C THR A 294 1.54 -29.01 -26.30
N THR A 295 0.45 -28.56 -26.92
CA THR A 295 -0.91 -28.91 -26.48
C THR A 295 -1.55 -29.80 -27.55
N PRO A 296 -1.97 -31.03 -27.24
CA PRO A 296 -2.69 -31.90 -28.17
C PRO A 296 -4.08 -31.32 -28.50
#